data_AF-A0ABD1WD13-F1
#
_entry.id   AF-A0ABD1WD13-F1
#
_cell.length_a   1.000
_cell.length_b   1.000
_cell.length_c   1.000
_cell.angle_alpha   90.00
_cell.angle_beta   90.00
_cell.angle_gamma   90.00
#
_symmetry.space_group_name_H-M   'P 1'
#
loop_
_entity.id
_entity.type
_entity.pdbx_description
1 polymer ?
#
loop_
_entity_poly.entity_id
_entity_poly.type
_entity_poly.pdbx_seq_one_letter_code
_entity_poly.pdbx_strand_id
1 'polypeptide(L)'
;MARALVLVQDQNMELEISVAQVAKLEEETIQQRKAVEKLKRKLESAMKDSEVEKLRADVRWLMIDFEVLRVSAAASKEKLQRHLEDKRDKLNMFQAQQKSWEEGLALKDEELGLLTKIVETQCQSLAGLPSEAEGLRKKLLNYREY
;
A
#
# COMPACT_ATOMS: atom_id res chain seq x y z
N MET A 1 -11.31 7.69 11.32
CA MET A 1 -10.16 6.77 11.47
C MET A 1 -10.40 5.37 10.90
N ALA A 2 -11.46 4.65 11.26
CA ALA A 2 -11.68 3.26 10.79
C ALA A 2 -11.67 3.07 9.25
N ARG A 3 -12.24 4.02 8.47
CA ARG A 3 -12.23 3.94 7.00
C ARG A 3 -10.85 4.09 6.36
N ALA A 4 -9.93 4.84 6.97
CA ALA A 4 -8.58 5.03 6.44
C ALA A 4 -7.71 3.78 6.64
N LEU A 5 -7.84 3.13 7.80
CA LEU A 5 -7.18 1.85 8.09
C LEU A 5 -7.63 0.73 7.15
N VAL A 6 -8.93 0.65 6.85
CA VAL A 6 -9.47 -0.32 5.88
C VAL A 6 -8.93 -0.06 4.47
N LEU A 7 -8.86 1.20 4.05
CA LEU A 7 -8.29 1.57 2.74
C LEU A 7 -6.81 1.19 2.59
N VAL A 8 -6.03 1.31 3.67
CA VAL A 8 -4.63 0.89 3.71
C VAL A 8 -4.49 -0.63 3.66
N GLN A 9 -5.38 -1.37 4.35
CA GLN A 9 -5.40 -2.83 4.29
C GLN A 9 -5.75 -3.36 2.90
N ASP A 10 -6.76 -2.79 2.24
CA ASP A 10 -7.15 -3.17 0.89
C ASP A 10 -6.01 -2.90 -0.11
N GLN A 11 -5.33 -1.75 0.00
CA GLN A 11 -4.20 -1.42 -0.86
C GLN A 11 -2.98 -2.31 -0.64
N ASN A 12 -2.70 -2.72 0.62
CA ASN A 12 -1.63 -3.67 0.90
C ASN A 12 -1.92 -5.04 0.31
N MET A 13 -3.17 -5.52 0.38
CA MET A 13 -3.56 -6.80 -0.20
C MET A 13 -3.45 -6.80 -1.74
N GLU A 14 -3.84 -5.71 -2.39
CA GLU A 14 -3.62 -5.53 -3.84
C GLU A 14 -2.12 -5.53 -4.20
N LEU A 15 -1.27 -4.95 -3.35
CA LEU A 15 0.18 -4.91 -3.52
C LEU A 15 0.77 -6.33 -3.48
N GLU A 16 0.38 -7.13 -2.48
CA GLU A 16 0.82 -8.52 -2.32
C GLU A 16 0.42 -9.40 -3.52
N ILE A 17 -0.82 -9.25 -4.01
CA ILE A 17 -1.30 -9.96 -5.20
C ILE A 17 -0.44 -9.59 -6.43
N SER A 18 -0.16 -8.31 -6.60
CA SER A 18 0.64 -7.80 -7.72
C SER A 18 2.08 -8.32 -7.67
N VAL A 19 2.70 -8.38 -6.49
CA VAL A 19 4.03 -8.97 -6.28
C VAL A 19 4.04 -10.46 -6.63
N ALA A 20 3.01 -11.21 -6.21
CA ALA A 20 2.88 -12.63 -6.55
C ALA A 20 2.75 -12.86 -8.07
N GLN A 21 2.04 -11.98 -8.79
CA GLN A 21 1.93 -12.04 -10.25
C GLN A 21 3.27 -11.80 -10.95
N VAL A 22 4.08 -10.85 -10.47
CA VAL A 22 5.43 -10.61 -11.00
C VAL A 22 6.32 -11.83 -10.81
N ALA A 23 6.32 -12.43 -9.61
CA ALA A 23 7.10 -13.63 -9.33
C ALA A 23 6.72 -14.80 -10.27
N LYS A 24 5.42 -14.98 -10.55
CA LYS A 24 4.93 -16.00 -11.46
C LYS A 24 5.41 -15.78 -12.91
N LEU A 25 5.38 -14.54 -13.40
CA LEU A 25 5.89 -14.19 -14.73
C LEU A 25 7.39 -14.45 -14.86
N GLU A 26 8.16 -14.17 -13.81
CA GLU A 26 9.61 -14.46 -13.79
C GLU A 26 9.88 -15.97 -13.87
N GLU A 27 9.10 -16.78 -13.16
CA GLU A 27 9.21 -18.24 -13.22
C GLU A 27 8.86 -18.80 -14.60
N GLU A 28 7.76 -18.33 -15.22
CA GLU A 28 7.38 -18.71 -16.59
C GLU A 28 8.49 -18.36 -17.60
N THR A 29 9.12 -17.20 -17.44
CA THR A 29 10.24 -16.75 -18.30
C THR A 29 11.46 -17.69 -18.17
N ILE A 30 11.79 -18.12 -16.95
CA ILE A 30 12.89 -19.07 -16.70
C ILE A 30 12.60 -20.43 -17.35
N GLN A 31 11.37 -20.92 -17.24
CA GLN A 31 10.98 -22.20 -17.85
C GLN A 31 11.08 -22.16 -19.38
N GLN A 32 10.64 -21.07 -20.01
CA GLN A 32 10.77 -20.90 -21.46
C GLN A 32 12.22 -20.83 -21.91
N ARG A 33 13.10 -20.13 -21.17
CA ARG A 33 14.53 -20.08 -21.47
C ARG A 33 15.15 -21.49 -21.46
N LYS A 34 14.81 -22.32 -20.47
CA LYS A 34 15.28 -23.72 -20.42
C LYS A 34 14.77 -24.54 -21.61
N ALA A 35 13.54 -24.32 -22.05
CA ALA A 35 13.00 -25.00 -23.23
C ALA A 35 13.78 -24.65 -24.50
N VAL A 36 14.07 -23.36 -24.72
CA VAL A 36 14.91 -22.89 -25.84
C VAL A 36 16.31 -23.51 -25.79
N GLU A 37 16.96 -23.54 -24.63
CA GLU A 37 18.28 -24.15 -24.45
C GLU A 37 18.28 -25.65 -24.81
N LYS A 38 17.24 -26.39 -24.42
CA LYS A 38 17.07 -27.81 -24.73
C LYS A 38 16.93 -28.06 -26.24
N LEU A 39 16.20 -27.19 -26.93
CA LEU A 39 16.03 -27.25 -28.38
C LEU A 39 17.33 -26.93 -29.11
N LYS A 40 18.08 -25.94 -28.64
CA LYS A 40 19.40 -25.60 -29.19
C LYS A 40 20.35 -26.80 -29.13
N ARG A 41 20.38 -27.54 -28.02
CA ARG A 41 21.17 -28.78 -27.90
C ARG A 41 20.70 -29.89 -28.85
N LYS A 42 19.38 -30.05 -29.03
CA LYS A 42 18.82 -31.01 -30.00
C LYS A 42 19.24 -30.67 -31.43
N LEU A 43 19.26 -29.38 -31.78
CA LEU A 43 19.73 -28.89 -33.07
C LEU A 43 21.22 -29.21 -33.29
N GLU A 44 22.07 -28.98 -32.28
CA GLU A 44 23.50 -29.31 -32.35
C GLU A 44 23.74 -30.82 -32.52
N SER A 45 22.86 -31.67 -31.98
CA SER A 45 22.98 -33.14 -32.05
C SER A 45 22.44 -33.76 -33.34
N ALA A 46 21.55 -33.09 -34.06
CA ALA A 46 20.95 -33.61 -35.28
C ALA A 46 21.87 -33.34 -36.47
N MET A 47 22.79 -34.26 -36.78
CA MET A 47 23.59 -34.22 -38.02
C MET A 47 22.98 -35.13 -39.09
N LYS A 48 21.91 -34.68 -39.76
CA LYS A 48 21.46 -35.12 -41.10
C LYS A 48 20.66 -33.99 -41.76
N ASP A 49 21.02 -33.62 -42.99
CA ASP A 49 20.66 -32.35 -43.63
C ASP A 49 19.16 -32.00 -43.66
N SER A 50 18.24 -32.96 -43.74
CA SER A 50 16.79 -32.68 -43.74
C SER A 50 16.14 -32.52 -42.35
N GLU A 51 16.69 -33.17 -41.32
CA GLU A 51 16.25 -32.99 -39.92
C GLU A 51 16.80 -31.69 -39.35
N VAL A 52 18.00 -31.29 -39.77
CA VAL A 52 18.62 -29.99 -39.45
C VAL A 52 17.75 -28.84 -39.94
N GLU A 53 17.25 -28.91 -41.18
CA GLU A 53 16.42 -27.85 -41.76
C GLU A 53 15.12 -27.63 -40.96
N LYS A 54 14.44 -28.72 -40.58
CA LYS A 54 13.23 -28.69 -39.75
C LYS A 54 13.53 -28.18 -38.34
N LEU A 55 14.58 -28.69 -37.69
CA LEU A 55 14.99 -28.20 -36.38
C LEU A 55 15.41 -26.72 -36.42
N ARG A 56 16.02 -26.23 -37.50
CA ARG A 56 16.32 -24.79 -37.68
C ARG A 56 15.04 -23.95 -37.83
N ALA A 57 14.00 -24.48 -38.46
CA ALA A 57 12.71 -23.81 -38.54
C ALA A 57 12.02 -23.76 -37.16
N ASP A 58 12.01 -24.88 -36.44
CA ASP A 58 11.44 -24.97 -35.09
C ASP A 58 12.16 -24.05 -34.09
N VAL A 59 13.50 -24.01 -34.12
CA VAL A 59 14.30 -23.11 -33.28
C VAL A 59 14.02 -21.64 -33.60
N ARG A 60 13.84 -21.28 -34.88
CA ARG A 60 13.49 -19.90 -35.26
C ARG A 60 12.10 -19.50 -34.78
N TRP A 61 11.10 -20.37 -34.93
CA TRP A 61 9.76 -20.12 -34.41
C TRP A 61 9.75 -19.96 -32.89
N LEU A 62 10.43 -20.87 -32.17
CA LEU A 62 10.53 -20.79 -30.71
C LEU A 62 11.31 -19.58 -30.22
N MET A 63 12.31 -19.10 -30.96
CA MET A 63 12.99 -17.84 -30.65
C MET A 63 12.07 -16.63 -30.84
N ILE A 64 11.25 -16.62 -31.89
CA ILE A 64 10.25 -15.56 -32.12
C ILE A 64 9.23 -15.56 -30.99
N ASP A 65 8.68 -16.73 -30.65
CA ASP A 65 7.73 -16.89 -29.55
C ASP A 65 8.34 -16.43 -28.21
N PHE A 66 9.59 -16.81 -27.94
CA PHE A 66 10.32 -16.37 -26.75
C PHE A 66 10.48 -14.85 -26.70
N GLU A 67 10.84 -14.22 -27.82
CA GLU A 67 11.03 -12.77 -27.87
C GLU A 67 9.69 -12.03 -27.70
N VAL A 68 8.61 -12.52 -28.31
CA VAL A 68 7.25 -11.98 -28.11
C VAL A 68 6.82 -12.10 -26.65
N LEU A 69 7.04 -13.24 -26.02
CA LEU A 69 6.75 -13.46 -24.60
C LEU A 69 7.61 -12.57 -23.69
N ARG A 70 8.90 -12.43 -23.98
CA ARG A 70 9.83 -11.58 -23.24
C ARG A 70 9.41 -10.10 -23.28
N VAL A 71 9.04 -9.60 -24.46
CA VAL A 71 8.58 -8.21 -24.64
C VAL A 71 7.24 -8.00 -23.93
N SER A 72 6.31 -8.95 -24.03
CA SER A 72 5.02 -8.89 -23.34
C SER A 72 5.16 -8.90 -21.81
N ALA A 73 6.03 -9.76 -21.28
CA ALA A 73 6.32 -9.85 -19.85
C ALA A 73 7.01 -8.58 -19.34
N ALA A 74 7.96 -8.01 -20.10
CA ALA A 74 8.63 -6.76 -19.75
C ALA A 74 7.64 -5.58 -19.71
N ALA A 75 6.78 -5.45 -20.72
CA ALA A 75 5.77 -4.39 -20.76
C ALA A 75 4.75 -4.54 -19.60
N SER A 76 4.35 -5.77 -19.29
CA SER A 76 3.45 -6.05 -18.15
C SER A 76 4.12 -5.74 -16.82
N LYS A 77 5.40 -6.09 -16.66
CA LYS A 77 6.21 -5.78 -15.47
C LYS A 77 6.35 -4.27 -15.27
N GLU A 78 6.65 -3.52 -16.32
CA GLU A 78 6.78 -2.07 -16.25
C GLU A 78 5.45 -1.40 -15.86
N LYS A 79 4.34 -1.86 -16.43
CA LYS A 79 3.00 -1.38 -16.06
C LYS A 79 2.66 -1.67 -14.58
N LEU A 80 2.97 -2.89 -14.12
CA LEU A 80 2.81 -3.28 -12.71
C LEU A 80 3.69 -2.44 -11.79
N GLN A 81 4.95 -2.19 -12.15
CA GLN A 81 5.86 -1.35 -11.36
C GLN A 81 5.35 0.08 -11.20
N ARG A 82 4.89 0.72 -12.28
CA ARG A 82 4.30 2.06 -12.19
C ARG A 82 3.03 2.07 -11.34
N HIS A 83 2.21 1.02 -11.42
CA HIS A 83 1.01 0.90 -10.60
C HIS A 83 1.36 0.75 -9.11
N LEU A 84 2.40 -0.03 -8.80
CA LEU A 84 2.92 -0.20 -7.45
C LEU A 84 3.49 1.11 -6.88
N GLU A 85 4.22 1.89 -7.68
CA GLU A 85 4.72 3.21 -7.29
C GLU A 85 3.57 4.18 -6.97
N ASP A 86 2.57 4.31 -7.85
CA ASP A 86 1.41 5.17 -7.63
C ASP A 86 0.63 4.78 -6.35
N LYS A 87 0.45 3.48 -6.10
CA LYS A 87 -0.20 2.99 -4.87
C LYS A 87 0.64 3.30 -3.64
N ARG A 88 1.97 3.14 -3.72
CA ARG A 88 2.88 3.45 -2.62
C ARG A 88 2.89 4.93 -2.27
N ASP A 89 2.88 5.81 -3.28
CA ASP A 89 2.83 7.25 -3.08
C ASP A 89 1.52 7.68 -2.41
N LYS A 90 0.39 7.10 -2.85
CA LYS A 90 -0.92 7.31 -2.20
C LYS A 90 -0.92 6.85 -0.75
N LEU A 91 -0.34 5.69 -0.46
CA LEU A 91 -0.21 5.18 0.90
C LEU A 91 0.60 6.14 1.80
N ASN A 92 1.74 6.61 1.30
CA ASN A 92 2.58 7.58 2.03
C ASN A 92 1.82 8.88 2.32
N MET A 93 1.04 9.39 1.35
CA MET A 93 0.21 10.57 1.55
C MET A 93 -0.85 10.36 2.64
N PHE A 94 -1.54 9.21 2.64
CA PHE A 94 -2.53 8.91 3.68
C PHE A 94 -1.91 8.75 5.06
N GLN A 95 -0.73 8.13 5.16
CA GLN A 95 0.00 8.02 6.42
C GLN A 95 0.41 9.39 6.95
N ALA A 96 0.87 10.30 6.08
CA ALA A 96 1.20 11.67 6.47
C ALA A 96 -0.03 12.43 6.98
N GLN A 97 -1.18 12.29 6.31
CA GLN A 97 -2.45 12.89 6.75
C GLN A 97 -2.91 12.32 8.10
N GLN A 98 -2.80 11.00 8.29
CA GLN A 98 -3.16 10.37 9.55
C GLN A 98 -2.32 10.94 10.70
N LYS A 99 -1.01 11.05 10.52
CA LYS A 99 -0.12 11.61 11.54
C LYS A 99 -0.48 13.06 11.87
N SER A 100 -0.76 13.88 10.85
CA SER A 100 -1.20 15.26 11.05
C SER A 100 -2.51 15.35 11.83
N TRP A 101 -3.46 14.45 11.59
CA TRP A 101 -4.70 14.38 12.38
C TRP A 101 -4.47 13.94 13.81
N GLU A 102 -3.59 12.96 14.05
CA GLU A 102 -3.21 12.51 15.39
C GLU A 102 -2.57 13.65 16.20
N GLU A 103 -1.66 14.41 15.58
CA GLU A 103 -1.06 15.60 16.20
C GLU A 103 -2.13 16.67 16.51
N GLY A 104 -3.03 16.95 15.56
CA GLY A 104 -4.13 17.90 15.76
C GLY A 104 -5.10 17.48 16.86
N LEU A 105 -5.39 16.18 16.98
CA LEU A 105 -6.23 15.64 18.04
C LEU A 105 -5.56 15.79 19.41
N ALA A 106 -4.26 15.48 19.50
CA ALA A 106 -3.49 15.64 20.74
C ALA A 106 -3.46 17.09 21.23
N LEU A 107 -3.31 18.07 20.32
CA LEU A 107 -3.40 19.49 20.66
C LEU A 107 -4.78 19.88 21.19
N LYS A 108 -5.86 19.35 20.59
CA LYS A 108 -7.23 19.60 21.06
C LYS A 108 -7.49 18.98 22.43
N ASP A 109 -6.97 17.78 22.69
CA ASP A 109 -7.06 17.14 24.00
C ASP A 109 -6.30 17.94 25.07
N GLU A 110 -5.14 18.50 24.74
CA GLU A 110 -4.39 19.37 25.65
C GLU A 110 -5.14 20.67 25.96
N GLU A 111 -5.72 21.34 24.95
CA GLU A 111 -6.59 22.51 25.14
C GLU A 111 -7.79 22.18 26.03
N LEU A 112 -8.43 21.04 25.82
CA LEU A 112 -9.59 20.59 26.60
C LEU A 112 -9.21 20.27 28.05
N GLY A 113 -8.02 19.69 28.27
CA GLY A 113 -7.45 19.48 29.59
C GLY A 113 -7.18 20.78 30.34
N LEU A 114 -6.68 21.82 29.65
CA LEU A 114 -6.49 23.15 30.24
C LEU A 114 -7.83 23.82 30.58
N LEU A 115 -8.81 23.76 29.67
CA LEU A 115 -10.15 24.31 29.92
C LEU A 115 -10.82 23.63 31.12
N THR A 116 -10.71 22.30 31.23
CA THR A 116 -11.22 21.55 32.38
C THR A 116 -10.61 22.04 33.68
N LYS A 117 -9.28 22.21 33.75
CA LYS A 117 -8.59 22.75 34.94
C LYS A 117 -9.05 24.16 35.29
N ILE A 118 -9.29 25.02 34.29
CA ILE A 118 -9.80 26.38 34.51
C ILE A 118 -11.20 26.33 35.13
N VAL A 119 -12.10 25.52 34.57
CA VAL A 119 -13.47 25.36 35.09
C VAL A 119 -13.45 24.81 36.52
N GLU A 120 -12.64 23.81 36.80
CA GLU A 120 -12.48 23.25 38.16
C GLU A 120 -11.98 24.30 39.15
N THR A 121 -10.98 25.09 38.76
CA THR A 121 -10.44 26.17 39.59
C THR A 121 -11.50 27.24 39.88
N GLN A 122 -12.27 27.64 38.86
CA GLN A 122 -13.37 28.61 39.01
C GLN A 122 -14.49 28.07 39.90
N CYS A 123 -14.84 26.79 39.79
CA CYS A 123 -15.81 26.13 40.66
C CYS A 123 -15.37 26.14 42.12
N GLN A 124 -14.08 25.88 42.38
CA GLN A 124 -13.50 25.94 43.73
C GLN A 124 -13.51 27.36 44.30
N SER A 125 -13.14 28.37 43.51
CA SER A 125 -13.20 29.78 43.95
C SER A 125 -14.62 30.22 44.29
N LEU A 126 -15.62 29.79 43.52
CA LEU A 126 -17.04 30.10 43.79
C LEU A 126 -17.62 29.32 44.97
N ALA A 127 -17.03 28.17 45.33
CA ALA A 127 -17.48 27.39 46.47
C ALA A 127 -17.29 28.09 47.82
N GLY A 128 -16.36 29.04 47.90
CA GLY A 128 -16.10 29.85 49.10
C GLY A 128 -16.89 31.17 49.17
N LEU A 129 -17.72 31.49 48.18
CA LEU A 129 -18.49 32.74 48.13
C LEU A 129 -19.89 32.58 48.74
N PRO A 130 -20.44 33.63 49.40
CA PRO A 130 -21.76 33.60 50.03
C PRO A 130 -22.91 33.43 49.01
N SER A 131 -24.12 33.11 49.51
CA SER A 131 -25.28 32.61 48.75
C SER A 131 -25.71 33.42 47.51
N GLU A 132 -25.28 34.68 47.36
CA GLU A 132 -25.57 35.51 46.18
C GLU A 132 -24.85 35.01 44.91
N ALA A 133 -23.80 34.18 45.02
CA ALA A 133 -23.06 33.59 43.89
C ALA A 133 -23.65 32.25 43.37
N GLU A 134 -24.74 31.77 43.97
CA GLU A 134 -25.27 30.42 43.77
C GLU A 134 -25.80 30.15 42.34
N GLY A 135 -26.26 31.19 41.64
CA GLY A 135 -26.65 31.13 40.23
C GLY A 135 -25.48 30.88 39.27
N LEU A 136 -24.29 31.44 39.57
CA LEU A 136 -23.07 31.19 38.80
C LEU A 136 -22.51 29.79 39.08
N ARG A 137 -22.60 29.34 40.33
CA ARG A 137 -22.16 28.01 40.77
C ARG A 137 -22.92 26.88 40.06
N LYS A 138 -24.24 27.01 39.92
CA LYS A 138 -25.07 26.05 39.16
C LYS A 138 -24.72 26.00 37.68
N LYS A 139 -24.46 27.15 37.04
CA LYS A 139 -24.09 27.19 35.61
C LYS A 139 -22.75 26.50 35.34
N LEU A 140 -21.75 26.72 36.19
CA LEU A 140 -20.43 26.09 36.05
C LEU A 140 -20.43 24.58 36.35
N LEU A 141 -21.25 24.12 37.32
CA LEU A 141 -21.44 22.69 37.56
C LEU A 141 -22.02 21.97 36.34
N ASN A 142 -22.99 22.58 35.64
CA ASN A 142 -23.52 22.01 34.40
C ASN A 142 -22.44 21.88 33.31
N TYR A 143 -21.51 22.84 33.19
CA TYR A 143 -20.42 22.74 32.20
C TYR A 143 -19.37 21.67 32.52
N ARG A 144 -19.35 21.14 33.76
CA ARG A 144 -18.44 20.04 34.16
C ARG A 144 -18.98 18.65 33.77
N GLU A 145 -20.29 18.53 33.58
CA GLU A 145 -20.96 17.24 33.30
C GLU A 145 -21.08 16.93 31.80
N TYR A 146 -20.66 17.86 30.93
CA TYR A 146 -20.55 17.69 29.48
C TYR A 146 -19.08 17.57 29.06
#